data_AF-A0A1G0XBH4-F1
#
_entry.id   AF-A0A1G0XBH4-F1
#
_cell.length_a   1.000
_cell.length_b   1.000
_cell.length_c   1.000
_cell.angle_alpha   90.00
_cell.angle_beta   90.00
_cell.angle_gamma   90.00
#
_symmetry.space_group_name_H-M   'P 1'
#
loop_
_entity.id
_entity.type
_entity.pdbx_description
1 polymer ?
#
loop_
_entity_poly.entity_id
_entity_poly.type
_entity_poly.pdbx_seq_one_letter_code
_entity_poly.pdbx_strand_id
1 'polypeptide(L)'
;MSGLIEPLKKTFSDLFSRSLKKINSDENQFILYRIVDSYTIDDQENYKVQCAFTKAILDLKIDEIVFDLDILHGLHPIQSCFVGMEHAKVSNQKSRAQQQKNVISSYKIGRYHTYCLVAQNRNGALTIEHRNSKEQFVYDAIDIALSRELIGEFNAADAFQVGVLAGMQYINNLKRGKESSLNINHLRLVK
;
A
#
# COMPACT_ATOMS: atom_id res chain seq x y z
N MET A 1 -13.75 -35.75 50.26
CA MET A 1 -14.85 -35.00 49.62
C MET A 1 -14.32 -33.60 49.36
N SER A 2 -13.76 -33.32 48.17
CA SER A 2 -14.47 -32.78 46.99
C SER A 2 -15.18 -31.46 47.31
N GLY A 3 -14.84 -30.29 46.75
CA GLY A 3 -13.87 -29.92 45.73
C GLY A 3 -13.89 -28.39 45.54
N LEU A 4 -12.73 -27.83 45.24
CA LEU A 4 -12.52 -26.45 44.76
C LEU A 4 -12.84 -26.40 43.26
N ILE A 5 -13.62 -25.40 42.82
CA ILE A 5 -13.71 -25.02 41.40
C ILE A 5 -13.54 -23.50 41.33
N GLU A 6 -12.31 -23.07 41.00
CA GLU A 6 -12.03 -21.75 40.44
C GLU A 6 -12.21 -21.78 38.91
N PRO A 7 -12.46 -20.64 38.24
CA PRO A 7 -12.84 -20.61 36.84
C PRO A 7 -11.64 -20.80 35.90
N LEU A 8 -11.76 -21.76 35.00
CA LEU A 8 -10.95 -21.94 33.79
C LEU A 8 -10.96 -20.68 32.91
N LYS A 9 -9.99 -19.78 33.12
CA LYS A 9 -9.57 -18.78 32.13
C LYS A 9 -8.06 -18.88 31.94
N LYS A 10 -7.64 -19.88 31.16
CA LYS A 10 -6.34 -19.98 30.48
C LYS A 10 -6.41 -21.18 29.53
N THR A 11 -5.58 -21.15 28.50
CA THR A 11 -5.31 -22.19 27.48
C THR A 11 -6.23 -22.25 26.25
N PHE A 12 -5.95 -21.37 25.28
CA PHE A 12 -5.91 -21.77 23.86
C PHE A 12 -4.60 -21.34 23.14
N SER A 13 -3.72 -20.58 23.79
CA SER A 13 -2.40 -20.19 23.25
C SER A 13 -1.36 -21.31 23.24
N ASP A 14 -1.53 -22.33 24.10
CA ASP A 14 -0.45 -23.29 24.39
C ASP A 14 -0.51 -24.57 23.55
N LEU A 15 -1.53 -24.73 22.69
CA LEU A 15 -1.68 -25.92 21.84
C LEU A 15 -1.00 -25.79 20.47
N PHE A 16 -0.54 -24.59 20.07
CA PHE A 16 0.19 -24.38 18.81
C PHE A 16 1.72 -24.30 18.97
N SER A 17 2.27 -24.36 20.19
CA SER A 17 3.70 -24.13 20.44
C SER A 17 4.57 -25.39 20.43
N ARG A 18 4.02 -26.57 20.14
CA ARG A 18 4.76 -27.84 20.16
C ARG A 18 4.78 -28.54 18.82
N SER A 19 5.53 -27.97 17.86
CA SER A 19 6.41 -28.70 16.94
C SER A 19 6.93 -27.75 15.85
N LEU A 20 7.87 -26.87 16.21
CA LEU A 20 8.75 -26.26 15.22
C LEU A 20 10.19 -26.61 15.61
N LYS A 21 10.70 -27.64 14.94
CA LYS A 21 12.14 -27.86 14.82
C LYS A 21 12.76 -26.56 14.35
N LYS A 22 13.80 -26.14 15.08
CA LYS A 22 14.67 -24.99 14.85
C LYS A 22 15.23 -25.03 13.43
N ILE A 23 14.53 -24.38 12.50
CA ILE A 23 15.04 -23.98 11.18
C ILE A 23 15.37 -22.49 11.34
N ASN A 24 16.59 -22.09 10.96
CA ASN A 24 17.14 -20.74 11.13
C ASN A 24 16.09 -19.64 10.88
N SER A 25 15.76 -18.90 11.95
CA SER A 25 14.54 -18.09 12.07
C SER A 25 14.77 -16.60 11.87
N ASP A 26 15.52 -16.21 10.82
CA ASP A 26 15.74 -14.78 10.48
C ASP A 26 15.07 -14.36 9.17
N GLU A 27 14.31 -15.25 8.52
CA GLU A 27 13.43 -14.87 7.41
C GLU A 27 12.02 -14.61 7.97
N ASN A 28 11.76 -13.33 8.28
CA ASN A 28 10.48 -12.80 8.73
C ASN A 28 9.29 -13.42 7.96
N GLN A 29 8.44 -14.15 8.69
CA GLN A 29 7.18 -14.70 8.21
C GLN A 29 6.18 -13.57 7.96
N PHE A 30 6.13 -13.05 6.74
CA PHE A 30 5.03 -12.17 6.36
C PHE A 30 3.74 -12.99 6.25
N ILE A 31 2.69 -12.54 6.94
CA ILE A 31 1.33 -13.01 6.67
C ILE A 31 0.94 -12.39 5.33
N LEU A 32 0.63 -13.24 4.35
CA LEU A 32 0.21 -12.76 3.05
C LEU A 32 -1.27 -12.42 3.09
N TYR A 33 -1.65 -11.32 2.46
CA TYR A 33 -3.04 -10.90 2.33
C TYR A 33 -3.41 -10.76 0.85
N ARG A 34 -4.69 -10.89 0.56
CA ARG A 34 -5.25 -10.64 -0.76
C ARG A 34 -6.60 -9.95 -0.65
N ILE A 35 -6.75 -8.84 -1.36
CA ILE A 35 -8.08 -8.26 -1.60
C ILE A 35 -8.81 -9.19 -2.57
N VAL A 36 -9.96 -9.73 -2.16
CA VAL A 36 -10.72 -10.72 -2.94
C VAL A 36 -12.03 -10.17 -3.49
N ASP A 37 -12.58 -9.14 -2.86
CA ASP A 37 -13.85 -8.53 -3.25
C ASP A 37 -13.99 -7.12 -2.65
N SER A 38 -14.97 -6.36 -3.12
CA SER A 38 -15.32 -5.02 -2.64
C SER A 38 -16.82 -4.80 -2.66
N TYR A 39 -17.37 -4.09 -1.68
CA TYR A 39 -18.78 -3.77 -1.58
C TYR A 39 -18.99 -2.41 -0.91
N THR A 40 -20.16 -1.80 -1.12
CA THR A 40 -20.45 -0.46 -0.60
C THR A 40 -21.50 -0.54 0.51
N ILE A 41 -21.23 0.13 1.64
CA ILE A 41 -22.20 0.42 2.70
C ILE A 41 -22.21 1.93 2.91
N ASP A 42 -23.39 2.57 2.88
CA ASP A 42 -23.56 4.01 3.14
C ASP A 42 -22.60 4.90 2.32
N ASP A 43 -22.49 4.64 1.01
CA ASP A 43 -21.57 5.30 0.08
C ASP A 43 -20.07 5.19 0.43
N GLN A 44 -19.71 4.27 1.33
CA GLN A 44 -18.34 3.93 1.69
C GLN A 44 -17.96 2.56 1.13
N GLU A 45 -16.87 2.52 0.37
CA GLU A 45 -16.31 1.28 -0.16
C GLU A 45 -15.58 0.51 0.95
N ASN A 46 -15.94 -0.76 1.10
CA ASN A 46 -15.35 -1.73 2.01
C ASN A 46 -14.75 -2.87 1.17
N TYR A 47 -13.63 -3.41 1.61
CA TYR A 47 -12.88 -4.45 0.93
C TYR A 47 -12.87 -5.72 1.77
N LYS A 48 -13.07 -6.86 1.09
CA LYS A 48 -12.85 -8.18 1.68
C LYS A 48 -11.38 -8.54 1.51
N VAL A 49 -10.65 -8.53 2.63
CA VAL A 49 -9.23 -8.89 2.68
C VAL A 49 -9.09 -10.28 3.28
N GLN A 50 -8.63 -11.23 2.48
CA GLN A 50 -8.37 -12.59 2.92
C GLN A 50 -6.94 -12.71 3.43
N CYS A 51 -6.76 -13.26 4.63
CA CYS A 51 -5.47 -13.76 5.07
C CYS A 51 -5.16 -15.04 4.26
N ALA A 52 -4.11 -14.99 3.44
CA ALA A 52 -3.75 -16.07 2.53
C ALA A 52 -3.57 -17.39 3.28
N PHE A 53 -3.93 -18.49 2.62
CA PHE A 53 -3.92 -19.85 3.18
C PHE A 53 -4.91 -20.09 4.34
N THR A 54 -5.72 -19.10 4.68
CA THR A 54 -6.83 -19.25 5.64
C THR A 54 -8.18 -18.96 4.98
N LYS A 55 -9.27 -19.33 5.66
CA LYS A 55 -10.63 -18.91 5.30
C LYS A 55 -11.04 -17.60 6.00
N ALA A 56 -10.13 -16.96 6.73
CA ALA A 56 -10.42 -15.73 7.44
C ALA A 56 -10.51 -14.57 6.43
N ILE A 57 -11.63 -13.85 6.51
CA ILE A 57 -11.92 -12.66 5.71
C ILE A 57 -12.11 -11.52 6.70
N LEU A 58 -11.40 -10.43 6.45
CA LEU A 58 -11.53 -9.16 7.14
C LEU A 58 -12.29 -8.19 6.24
N ASP A 59 -13.29 -7.53 6.78
CA ASP A 59 -14.01 -6.46 6.11
C ASP A 59 -13.38 -5.12 6.54
N LEU A 60 -12.69 -4.45 5.62
CA LEU A 60 -11.85 -3.28 5.92
C LEU A 60 -12.10 -2.14 4.94
N LYS A 61 -12.06 -0.90 5.43
CA LYS A 61 -12.00 0.32 4.62
C LYS A 61 -10.59 0.58 4.11
N ILE A 62 -10.47 1.43 3.10
CA ILE A 62 -9.15 1.80 2.54
C ILE A 62 -8.20 2.36 3.60
N ASP A 63 -8.71 3.22 4.49
CA ASP A 63 -7.92 3.84 5.57
C ASP A 63 -7.40 2.74 6.53
N GLU A 64 -8.21 1.73 6.84
CA GLU A 64 -7.82 0.62 7.72
C GLU A 64 -6.73 -0.26 7.08
N ILE A 65 -6.80 -0.51 5.77
CA ILE A 65 -5.75 -1.22 5.02
C ILE A 65 -4.44 -0.42 5.01
N VAL A 66 -4.50 0.90 4.84
CA VAL A 66 -3.32 1.77 4.75
C VAL A 66 -2.61 1.92 6.10
N PHE A 67 -3.36 1.97 7.20
CA PHE A 67 -2.79 2.14 8.54
C PHE A 67 -2.38 0.82 9.21
N ASP A 68 -2.83 -0.33 8.70
CA ASP A 68 -2.33 -1.65 9.10
C ASP A 68 -1.15 -2.06 8.22
N LEU A 69 0.07 -1.88 8.73
CA LEU A 69 1.31 -2.16 7.99
C LEU A 69 1.48 -3.64 7.64
N ASP A 70 1.00 -4.55 8.48
CA ASP A 70 1.12 -5.99 8.22
C ASP A 70 0.23 -6.39 7.03
N ILE A 71 -0.97 -5.82 6.97
CA ILE A 71 -1.86 -6.00 5.82
C ILE A 71 -1.26 -5.35 4.58
N LEU A 72 -0.89 -4.06 4.64
CA LEU A 72 -0.39 -3.32 3.48
C LEU A 72 0.85 -3.97 2.86
N HIS A 73 1.82 -4.36 3.69
CA HIS A 73 3.06 -5.00 3.24
C HIS A 73 2.88 -6.48 2.89
N GLY A 74 1.83 -7.14 3.41
CA GLY A 74 1.46 -8.51 3.06
C GLY A 74 0.69 -8.64 1.75
N LEU A 75 0.24 -7.54 1.15
CA LEU A 75 -0.42 -7.53 -0.16
C LEU A 75 0.55 -7.77 -1.32
N HIS A 76 0.01 -8.28 -2.42
CA HIS A 76 0.73 -8.30 -3.69
C HIS A 76 0.99 -6.86 -4.19
N PRO A 77 2.16 -6.53 -4.78
CA PRO A 77 2.50 -5.18 -5.22
C PRO A 77 1.42 -4.49 -6.07
N ILE A 78 0.83 -5.21 -7.03
CA ILE A 78 -0.34 -4.75 -7.82
C ILE A 78 -1.49 -4.26 -6.92
N GLN A 79 -1.83 -5.01 -5.87
CA GLN A 79 -2.91 -4.66 -4.94
C GLN A 79 -2.51 -3.51 -4.01
N SER A 80 -1.25 -3.46 -3.56
CA SER A 80 -0.73 -2.32 -2.80
C SER A 80 -0.76 -1.02 -3.63
N CYS A 81 -0.42 -1.09 -4.92
CA CYS A 81 -0.55 0.02 -5.87
C CYS A 81 -2.01 0.47 -6.01
N PHE A 82 -2.93 -0.47 -6.20
CA PHE A 82 -4.37 -0.18 -6.21
C PHE A 82 -4.81 0.54 -4.93
N VAL A 83 -4.42 0.04 -3.76
CA VAL A 83 -4.72 0.67 -2.46
C VAL A 83 -4.19 2.10 -2.40
N GLY A 84 -2.98 2.34 -2.91
CA GLY A 84 -2.40 3.68 -3.01
C GLY A 84 -3.22 4.63 -3.87
N MET A 85 -3.69 4.16 -5.03
CA MET A 85 -4.54 4.97 -5.93
C MET A 85 -5.88 5.31 -5.30
N GLU A 86 -6.55 4.35 -4.65
CA GLU A 86 -7.83 4.59 -3.97
C GLU A 86 -7.66 5.54 -2.77
N HIS A 87 -6.62 5.34 -1.98
CA HIS A 87 -6.30 6.22 -0.86
C HIS A 87 -6.06 7.68 -1.32
N ALA A 88 -5.41 7.89 -2.47
CA ALA A 88 -5.22 9.23 -3.03
C ALA A 88 -6.54 9.93 -3.42
N LYS A 89 -7.57 9.18 -3.84
CA LYS A 89 -8.91 9.73 -4.13
C LYS A 89 -9.59 10.20 -2.86
N VAL A 90 -9.56 9.40 -1.80
CA VAL A 90 -10.19 9.72 -0.51
C VAL A 90 -9.43 10.84 0.22
N SER A 91 -8.10 10.83 0.19
CA SER A 91 -7.26 11.84 0.83
C SER A 91 -7.45 13.23 0.21
N ASN A 92 -7.62 13.34 -1.11
CA ASN A 92 -7.90 14.62 -1.77
C ASN A 92 -9.27 15.22 -1.42
N GLN A 93 -10.23 14.41 -0.97
CA GLN A 93 -11.54 14.87 -0.52
C GLN A 93 -11.53 15.35 0.94
N LYS A 94 -10.62 14.80 1.76
CA LYS A 94 -10.43 15.20 3.17
C LYS A 94 -9.29 16.23 3.24
N SER A 95 -9.62 17.51 3.16
CA SER A 95 -8.65 18.60 3.37
C SER A 95 -8.13 18.64 4.82
N ARG A 96 -7.17 17.78 5.18
CA ARG A 96 -6.36 17.94 6.40
C ARG A 96 -5.17 16.99 6.48
N ALA A 97 -3.99 17.58 6.37
CA ALA A 97 -2.85 17.43 7.29
C ALA A 97 -2.78 16.14 8.12
N GLN A 98 -2.39 15.03 7.50
CA GLN A 98 -1.56 14.04 8.17
C GLN A 98 -0.36 13.77 7.27
N GLN A 99 0.72 14.47 7.57
CA GLN A 99 2.04 14.12 7.09
C GLN A 99 2.29 12.66 7.49
N GLN A 100 2.28 11.76 6.51
CA GLN A 100 2.86 10.43 6.68
C GLN A 100 4.35 10.65 6.99
N LYS A 101 4.68 10.67 8.29
CA LYS A 101 6.06 10.59 8.75
C LYS A 101 6.58 9.21 8.38
N ASN A 102 7.24 9.09 7.23
CA ASN A 102 8.26 8.09 6.90
C ASN A 102 8.23 6.78 7.74
N VAL A 103 7.14 6.01 7.69
CA VAL A 103 7.12 4.66 8.31
C VAL A 103 7.60 3.58 7.33
N ILE A 104 7.88 3.95 6.07
CA ILE A 104 8.25 3.03 4.99
C ILE A 104 9.69 2.46 5.16
N SER A 105 10.50 2.96 6.10
CA SER A 105 11.93 2.59 6.16
C SER A 105 12.25 1.21 6.76
N SER A 106 11.29 0.54 7.42
CA SER A 106 11.56 -0.73 8.13
C SER A 106 11.38 -2.00 7.30
N TYR A 107 10.70 -1.94 6.14
CA TYR A 107 10.37 -3.13 5.35
C TYR A 107 11.21 -3.20 4.05
N LYS A 108 12.51 -3.50 4.20
CA LYS A 108 13.45 -3.68 3.06
C LYS A 108 13.47 -5.08 2.47
N ILE A 109 12.67 -6.01 3.01
CA ILE A 109 12.64 -7.42 2.61
C ILE A 109 11.22 -7.70 2.13
N GLY A 110 11.04 -7.69 0.81
CA GLY A 110 9.79 -8.06 0.16
C GLY A 110 10.04 -9.20 -0.83
N ARG A 111 9.03 -10.05 -1.05
CA ARG A 111 9.06 -11.14 -2.05
C ARG A 111 9.37 -10.63 -3.46
N TYR A 112 8.94 -9.40 -3.73
CA TYR A 112 9.13 -8.67 -4.97
C TYR A 112 10.02 -7.48 -4.62
N HIS A 113 11.20 -7.37 -5.24
CA HIS A 113 12.11 -6.26 -4.99
C HIS A 113 13.17 -6.14 -6.10
N THR A 114 12.74 -6.37 -7.35
CA THR A 114 13.59 -6.25 -8.54
C THR A 114 13.80 -4.78 -8.89
N TYR A 115 12.76 -3.96 -8.73
CA TYR A 115 12.84 -2.50 -8.81
C TYR A 115 12.58 -1.86 -7.45
N CYS A 116 13.22 -0.72 -7.21
CA CYS A 116 12.95 0.15 -6.07
C CYS A 116 12.70 1.60 -6.53
N LEU A 117 11.87 2.31 -5.78
CA LEU A 117 11.64 3.73 -6.00
C LEU A 117 12.79 4.53 -5.36
N VAL A 118 13.46 5.37 -6.15
CA VAL A 118 14.64 6.13 -5.70
C VAL A 118 14.31 7.59 -5.42
N ALA A 119 13.62 8.24 -6.37
CA ALA A 119 13.38 9.67 -6.30
C ALA A 119 12.15 10.07 -7.12
N GLN A 120 11.67 11.29 -6.85
CA GLN A 120 10.70 11.99 -7.67
C GLN A 120 11.30 13.32 -8.11
N ASN A 121 11.21 13.63 -9.40
CA ASN A 121 11.67 14.91 -9.93
C ASN A 121 10.60 16.01 -9.77
N ARG A 122 10.97 17.26 -10.06
CA ARG A 122 10.06 18.42 -9.94
C ARG A 122 8.86 18.38 -10.87
N ASN A 123 8.92 17.59 -11.94
CA ASN A 123 7.84 17.41 -12.90
C ASN A 123 6.87 16.31 -12.46
N GLY A 124 7.16 15.62 -11.35
CA GLY A 124 6.35 14.53 -10.81
C GLY A 124 6.73 13.13 -11.31
N ALA A 125 7.66 13.02 -12.26
CA ALA A 125 8.14 11.72 -12.76
C ALA A 125 9.03 11.02 -11.73
N LEU A 126 8.96 9.70 -11.72
CA LEU A 126 9.60 8.82 -10.75
C LEU A 126 10.86 8.21 -11.35
N THR A 127 11.95 8.23 -10.57
CA THR A 127 13.16 7.48 -10.86
C THR A 127 13.08 6.14 -10.13
N ILE A 128 13.14 5.06 -10.90
CA ILE A 128 13.20 3.68 -10.39
C ILE A 128 14.56 3.08 -10.70
N GLU A 129 15.10 2.27 -9.81
CA GLU A 129 16.38 1.59 -10.00
C GLU A 129 16.15 0.08 -10.06
N HIS A 130 16.73 -0.56 -11.07
CA HIS A 130 16.83 -2.01 -11.11
C HIS A 130 17.89 -2.47 -10.11
N ARG A 131 17.50 -3.28 -9.12
CA ARG A 131 18.33 -3.58 -7.95
C ARG A 131 19.66 -4.22 -8.29
N ASN A 132 19.68 -5.09 -9.31
CA ASN A 132 20.85 -5.87 -9.72
C ASN A 132 21.78 -5.11 -10.66
N SER A 133 21.25 -4.49 -11.72
CA SER A 133 22.07 -3.77 -12.72
C SER A 133 22.43 -2.35 -12.28
N LYS A 134 21.73 -1.80 -11.29
CA LYS A 134 21.84 -0.39 -10.87
C LYS A 134 21.44 0.60 -11.98
N GLU A 135 20.80 0.12 -13.02
CA GLU A 135 20.24 0.97 -14.07
C GLU A 135 19.03 1.73 -13.54
N GLN A 136 18.99 3.01 -13.88
CA GLN A 136 17.92 3.90 -13.47
C GLN A 136 17.06 4.27 -14.66
N PHE A 137 15.76 4.25 -14.44
CA PHE A 137 14.75 4.58 -15.43
C PHE A 137 13.84 5.66 -14.86
N VAL A 138 13.39 6.56 -15.74
CA VAL A 138 12.48 7.65 -15.37
C VAL A 138 11.16 7.45 -16.09
N TYR A 139 10.08 7.35 -15.31
CA TYR A 139 8.72 7.13 -15.82
C TYR A 139 7.73 8.06 -15.13
N ASP A 140 6.60 8.31 -15.79
CA ASP A 140 5.45 8.89 -15.11
C ASP A 140 4.84 7.88 -14.12
N ALA A 141 4.32 8.37 -12.99
CA ALA A 141 3.77 7.50 -11.96
C ALA A 141 2.57 6.68 -12.48
N ILE A 142 1.73 7.31 -13.33
CA ILE A 142 0.60 6.65 -13.98
C ILE A 142 1.07 5.49 -14.89
N ASP A 143 2.13 5.69 -15.66
CA ASP A 143 2.64 4.66 -16.59
C ASP A 143 3.15 3.43 -15.82
N ILE A 144 3.85 3.66 -14.69
CA ILE A 144 4.28 2.57 -13.82
C ILE A 144 3.06 1.85 -13.23
N ALA A 145 2.09 2.60 -12.69
CA ALA A 145 0.92 2.03 -12.03
C ALA A 145 0.03 1.19 -12.96
N LEU A 146 -0.08 1.59 -14.23
CA LEU A 146 -0.85 0.86 -15.25
C LEU A 146 -0.10 -0.35 -15.82
N SER A 147 1.23 -0.38 -15.73
CA SER A 147 2.03 -1.51 -16.16
C SER A 147 2.04 -2.62 -15.10
N ARG A 148 1.17 -3.62 -15.28
CA ARG A 148 1.05 -4.77 -14.38
C ARG A 148 2.35 -5.55 -14.21
N GLU A 149 3.12 -5.66 -15.30
CA GLU A 149 4.42 -6.33 -15.31
C GLU A 149 5.42 -5.54 -14.47
N LEU A 150 5.54 -4.22 -14.71
CA LEU A 150 6.49 -3.39 -14.00
C LEU A 150 6.14 -3.25 -12.51
N ILE A 151 4.89 -2.96 -12.16
CA ILE A 151 4.48 -2.80 -10.77
C ILE A 151 4.58 -4.10 -9.96
N GLY A 152 4.44 -5.26 -10.63
CA GLY A 152 4.60 -6.58 -10.03
C GLY A 152 6.02 -6.87 -9.52
N GLU A 153 6.99 -6.09 -9.97
CA GLU A 153 8.42 -6.26 -9.64
C GLU A 153 8.89 -5.39 -8.45
N PHE A 154 8.03 -4.50 -7.94
CA PHE A 154 8.29 -3.66 -6.77
C PHE A 154 7.93 -4.40 -5.49
N ASN A 155 8.48 -3.96 -4.35
CA ASN A 155 7.91 -4.36 -3.07
C ASN A 155 6.54 -3.68 -2.85
N ALA A 156 5.75 -4.20 -1.92
CA ALA A 156 4.42 -3.66 -1.61
C ALA A 156 4.44 -2.18 -1.19
N ALA A 157 5.50 -1.74 -0.49
CA ALA A 157 5.62 -0.37 0.03
C ALA A 157 5.85 0.65 -1.09
N ASP A 158 6.83 0.38 -1.96
CA ASP A 158 7.16 1.19 -3.11
C ASP A 158 6.00 1.18 -4.11
N ALA A 159 5.35 0.02 -4.31
CA ALA A 159 4.17 -0.09 -5.17
C ALA A 159 2.99 0.75 -4.63
N PHE A 160 2.75 0.74 -3.32
CA PHE A 160 1.78 1.63 -2.68
C PHE A 160 2.12 3.10 -2.92
N GLN A 161 3.39 3.49 -2.73
CA GLN A 161 3.84 4.86 -2.95
C GLN A 161 3.65 5.30 -4.42
N VAL A 162 4.01 4.44 -5.38
CA VAL A 162 3.73 4.65 -6.81
C VAL A 162 2.23 4.86 -7.03
N GLY A 163 1.39 4.02 -6.44
CA GLY A 163 -0.07 4.14 -6.53
C GLY A 163 -0.60 5.47 -6.00
N VAL A 164 -0.11 5.94 -4.84
CA VAL A 164 -0.49 7.24 -4.28
C VAL A 164 -0.12 8.38 -5.23
N LEU A 165 1.11 8.37 -5.76
CA LEU A 165 1.60 9.41 -6.66
C LEU A 165 0.84 9.39 -8.00
N ALA A 166 0.56 8.21 -8.55
CA ALA A 166 -0.25 8.03 -9.75
C ALA A 166 -1.69 8.54 -9.54
N GLY A 167 -2.31 8.22 -8.40
CA GLY A 167 -3.64 8.71 -8.05
C GLY A 167 -3.69 10.24 -7.93
N MET A 168 -2.68 10.86 -7.29
CA MET A 168 -2.56 12.32 -7.24
C MET A 168 -2.38 12.95 -8.63
N GLN A 169 -1.51 12.37 -9.47
CA GLN A 169 -1.28 12.83 -10.85
C GLN A 169 -2.57 12.74 -11.67
N TYR A 170 -3.32 11.63 -11.56
CA TYR A 170 -4.59 11.43 -12.24
C TYR A 170 -5.63 12.50 -11.84
N ILE A 171 -5.79 12.75 -10.55
CA ILE A 171 -6.72 13.76 -10.03
C ILE A 171 -6.34 15.17 -10.50
N ASN A 172 -5.05 15.50 -10.51
CA ASN A 172 -4.56 16.80 -11.00
C ASN A 172 -4.79 16.97 -12.50
N ASN A 173 -4.60 15.91 -13.30
CA ASN A 173 -4.88 15.94 -14.74
C ASN A 173 -6.38 16.14 -15.01
N LEU A 174 -7.25 15.50 -14.22
CA LEU A 174 -8.70 15.72 -14.30
C LEU A 174 -9.10 17.17 -13.98
N LYS A 175 -8.44 17.81 -12.99
CA LYS A 175 -8.68 19.23 -12.66
C LYS A 175 -8.21 20.16 -13.77
N ARG A 176 -6.99 19.96 -14.29
CA ARG A 176 -6.44 20.76 -15.40
C ARG A 176 -7.28 20.66 -16.67
N GLY A 177 -7.80 19.47 -17.00
CA GLY A 177 -8.69 19.28 -18.15
C GLY A 177 -10.05 19.99 -18.00
N LYS A 178 -10.48 20.30 -16.76
CA LYS A 178 -11.66 21.14 -16.48
C LYS A 178 -11.31 22.64 -16.51
N GLU A 179 -10.15 23.01 -16.00
CA GLU A 179 -9.67 24.41 -15.91
C GLU A 179 -9.15 24.98 -17.24
N SER A 180 -8.76 24.14 -18.21
CA SER A 180 -8.32 24.60 -19.55
C SER A 180 -9.41 25.29 -20.39
N SER A 181 -10.63 25.41 -19.86
CA SER A 181 -11.74 26.20 -20.43
C SER A 181 -11.86 27.62 -19.86
N LEU A 182 -11.07 27.98 -18.84
CA LEU A 182 -11.08 29.31 -18.24
C LEU A 182 -9.68 29.92 -18.28
N ASN A 183 -9.53 30.77 -19.28
CA ASN A 183 -8.53 31.83 -19.44
C ASN A 183 -7.92 32.31 -18.11
N ILE A 184 -6.62 32.13 -17.90
CA ILE A 184 -5.92 32.90 -16.87
C ILE A 184 -4.58 33.41 -17.40
N ASN A 185 -4.59 34.69 -17.78
CA ASN A 185 -3.41 35.53 -17.87
C ASN A 185 -2.71 35.58 -16.52
N HIS A 186 -1.43 35.22 -16.45
CA HIS A 186 -0.61 35.55 -15.29
C HIS A 186 0.67 36.31 -15.66
N LEU A 187 0.68 37.54 -15.14
CA LEU A 187 1.74 38.47 -14.72
C LEU A 187 2.98 38.64 -15.62
N ARG A 188 3.12 39.88 -16.13
CA ARG A 188 4.36 40.42 -16.68
C ARG A 188 5.24 40.96 -15.55
N LEU A 189 6.53 40.63 -15.60
CA LEU A 189 7.56 41.27 -14.77
C LEU A 189 7.61 42.77 -15.07
N VAL A 190 7.48 43.59 -14.03
CA VAL A 190 7.75 45.03 -14.09
C VAL A 190 9.27 45.22 -14.03
N LYS A 191 9.80 46.05 -14.93
CA LYS A 191 11.22 46.41 -14.98
C LYS A 191 11.62 47.32 -13.83
#